data_AF-X1CVA1-F1
#
_entry.id   AF-X1CVA1-F1
#
_cell.length_a   1.000
_cell.length_b   1.000
_cell.length_c   1.000
_cell.angle_alpha   90.00
_cell.angle_beta   90.00
_cell.angle_gamma   90.00
#
_symmetry.space_group_name_H-M   'P 1'
#
loop_
_entity.id
_entity.type
_entity.pdbx_description
1 polymer ?
#
loop_
_entity_poly.entity_id
_entity_poly.type
_entity_poly.pdbx_seq_one_letter_code
_entity_poly.pdbx_strand_id
1 'polypeptide(L)' 'SPELFSRRYFDLVFIDAEHTYEAVQDDIATWLPLIKKSGGYITGHDYEHKNHPGVKKAVDEIFGTDVEIRGDRVWVKKI' A
#
# COMPACT_ATOMS: atom_id res chain seq x y z
N SER A 1 -15.64 -4.90 -4.92
CA SER A 1 -14.96 -3.70 -5.44
C SER A 1 -15.06 -2.58 -4.41
N PRO A 2 -14.14 -1.61 -4.41
CA PRO A 2 -13.96 -0.62 -3.33
C PRO A 2 -15.25 0.15 -2.96
N GLU A 3 -16.13 0.38 -3.93
CA GLU A 3 -17.41 1.08 -3.80
C GLU A 3 -18.44 0.38 -2.91
N LEU A 4 -18.23 -0.89 -2.56
CA LEU A 4 -19.09 -1.62 -1.63
C LEU A 4 -18.88 -1.19 -0.16
N PHE A 5 -17.82 -0.44 0.12
CA PHE A 5 -17.42 -0.10 1.48
C PHE A 5 -17.53 1.40 1.73
N SER A 6 -18.01 1.76 2.92
CA SER A 6 -17.98 3.15 3.37
C SER A 6 -16.54 3.62 3.62
N ARG A 7 -16.31 4.93 3.63
CA ARG A 7 -15.01 5.48 4.05
C ARG A 7 -14.63 5.01 5.45
N ARG A 8 -13.33 4.81 5.69
CA ARG A 8 -12.77 4.39 6.99
C ARG A 8 -13.39 3.09 7.54
N TYR A 9 -13.64 2.13 6.66
CA TYR A 9 -14.20 0.83 7.00
C TYR A 9 -13.13 -0.17 7.44
N PHE A 10 -11.98 -0.21 6.76
CA PHE A 10 -10.95 -1.23 6.98
C PHE A 10 -9.94 -0.85 8.07
N ASP A 11 -9.54 -1.84 8.87
CA ASP A 11 -8.39 -1.74 9.77
C ASP A 11 -7.07 -1.99 9.03
N LEU A 12 -7.09 -2.83 7.99
CA LEU A 12 -5.91 -3.23 7.22
C LEU A 12 -6.29 -3.44 5.75
N VAL A 13 -5.45 -2.96 4.84
CA VAL A 13 -5.43 -3.38 3.43
C VAL A 13 -4.02 -3.84 3.07
N PHE A 14 -3.92 -5.03 2.46
CA PHE A 14 -2.68 -5.61 1.97
C PHE A 14 -2.70 -5.64 0.43
N ILE A 15 -1.71 -5.03 -0.22
CA ILE A 15 -1.56 -4.92 -1.68
C ILE A 15 -0.49 -5.92 -2.14
N ASP A 16 -0.89 -6.91 -2.93
CA ASP A 16 0.00 -7.95 -3.49
C ASP A 16 -0.54 -8.51 -4.81
N ALA A 17 -1.09 -7.62 -5.64
CA ALA A 17 -1.74 -7.98 -6.89
C ALA A 17 -0.78 -7.83 -8.08
N GLU A 18 -0.77 -6.66 -8.71
CA GLU A 18 0.10 -6.35 -9.85
C GLU A 18 1.26 -5.46 -9.39
N HIS A 19 2.45 -5.70 -9.95
CA HIS A 19 3.71 -5.15 -9.48
C HIS A 19 4.27 -4.05 -10.38
N THR A 20 3.45 -3.53 -11.29
CA THR A 20 3.76 -2.30 -12.04
C THR A 20 3.62 -1.08 -11.16
N TYR A 21 4.37 -0.03 -11.49
CA TYR A 21 4.31 1.23 -10.75
C TYR A 21 2.89 1.83 -10.78
N GLU A 22 2.25 1.81 -11.94
CA GLU A 22 0.91 2.37 -12.16
C GLU A 22 -0.14 1.61 -11.35
N ALA A 23 -0.10 0.28 -11.35
CA ALA A 23 -1.05 -0.53 -10.60
C ALA A 23 -0.92 -0.31 -9.08
N VAL A 24 0.30 -0.24 -8.56
CA VAL A 24 0.54 0.00 -7.12
C VAL A 24 0.08 1.40 -6.72
N GLN A 25 0.32 2.43 -7.55
CA GLN A 25 -0.19 3.78 -7.29
C GLN A 25 -1.72 3.81 -7.27
N ASP A 26 -2.37 3.17 -8.26
CA ASP A 26 -3.82 3.11 -8.37
C ASP A 26 -4.44 2.36 -7.19
N ASP A 27 -3.85 1.24 -6.78
CA ASP A 27 -4.30 0.49 -5.60
C ASP A 27 -4.17 1.33 -4.33
N ILE A 28 -3.02 1.95 -4.09
CA ILE A 28 -2.84 2.81 -2.91
C ILE A 28 -3.87 3.95 -2.92
N ALA A 29 -4.05 4.65 -4.03
CA ALA A 29 -5.01 5.75 -4.14
C ALA A 29 -6.46 5.30 -3.92
N THR A 30 -6.80 4.11 -4.41
CA THR A 30 -8.13 3.51 -4.32
C THR A 30 -8.46 3.07 -2.89
N TRP A 31 -7.53 2.39 -2.22
CA TRP A 31 -7.81 1.75 -0.94
C TRP A 31 -7.53 2.64 0.26
N LEU A 32 -6.57 3.56 0.17
CA LEU A 32 -6.18 4.45 1.27
C LEU A 32 -7.36 5.22 1.92
N PRO A 33 -8.33 5.79 1.17
CA PRO A 33 -9.46 6.51 1.77
C PRO A 33 -10.44 5.64 2.56
N LEU A 34 -10.39 4.33 2.36
CA LEU A 34 -11.27 3.34 3.01
C LEU A 34 -10.65 2.82 4.32
N ILE A 35 -9.41 3.16 4.64
CA ILE A 35 -8.70 2.73 5.84
C ILE A 35 -9.00 3.69 7.01
N LYS A 36 -9.14 3.14 8.21
CA LYS A 36 -9.36 3.93 9.44
C LYS A 36 -8.17 4.85 9.70
N LYS A 37 -8.45 6.08 10.16
CA LYS A 37 -7.43 7.08 10.53
C LYS A 37 -6.72 6.81 11.86
N SER A 38 -7.26 5.91 12.67
CA SER A 38 -6.69 5.57 13.97
C SER A 38 -6.53 4.06 14.00
N GLY A 39 -5.28 3.61 14.05
CA GLY A 39 -4.94 2.19 14.07
C GLY A 39 -5.12 1.49 12.71
N GLY A 40 -5.32 2.23 11.62
CA GLY A 40 -5.40 1.67 10.29
C GLY A 40 -4.03 1.48 9.65
N TYR A 41 -3.92 0.49 8.77
CA TYR A 41 -2.69 0.15 8.07
C TYR A 41 -2.96 -0.10 6.59
N ILE A 42 -2.05 0.39 5.75
CA ILE A 42 -1.89 -0.06 4.37
C ILE A 42 -0.50 -0.67 4.23
N THR A 43 -0.41 -1.82 3.58
CA THR A 43 0.83 -2.58 3.47
C THR A 43 0.84 -3.32 2.14
N GLY A 44 2.00 -3.84 1.75
CA GLY A 44 2.13 -4.69 0.59
C GLY A 44 3.48 -5.38 0.55
N HIS A 45 3.70 -6.20 -0.47
CA HIS A 45 4.93 -6.98 -0.65
C HIS A 45 5.88 -6.32 -1.67
N ASP A 46 6.97 -7.01 -1.98
CA ASP A 46 7.90 -6.73 -3.07
C ASP A 46 8.61 -5.37 -3.04
N TYR A 47 8.71 -4.74 -1.86
CA TYR A 47 9.51 -3.54 -1.68
C TYR A 47 11.00 -3.81 -1.99
N GLU A 48 11.60 -3.03 -2.89
CA GLU A 48 12.96 -3.25 -3.42
C GLU A 48 13.19 -4.61 -4.11
N HIS A 49 12.13 -5.30 -4.54
CA HIS A 49 12.30 -6.54 -5.30
C HIS A 49 12.83 -6.24 -6.72
N LYS A 50 13.91 -6.93 -7.13
CA LYS A 50 14.62 -6.64 -8.39
C LYS A 50 13.74 -6.80 -9.64
N ASN A 51 12.78 -7.72 -9.61
CA ASN A 51 11.86 -7.95 -10.72
C ASN A 51 10.64 -7.01 -10.69
N HIS A 52 10.45 -6.27 -9.59
CA HIS A 52 9.29 -5.41 -9.34
C HIS A 52 9.72 -3.98 -8.95
N PRO A 53 10.57 -3.32 -9.75
CA PRO A 53 11.12 -2.01 -9.38
C PRO A 53 10.04 -0.91 -9.26
N GLY A 54 8.87 -1.12 -9.87
CA GLY A 54 7.74 -0.19 -9.81
C GLY A 54 7.14 -0.06 -8.42
N VAL A 55 7.15 -1.14 -7.62
CA VAL A 55 6.58 -1.17 -6.26
C VAL A 55 7.26 -0.14 -5.37
N LYS A 56 8.59 -0.20 -5.26
CA LYS A 56 9.36 0.72 -4.41
C LYS A 56 9.14 2.17 -4.83
N LYS A 57 9.18 2.43 -6.14
CA LYS A 57 8.99 3.78 -6.70
C LYS A 57 7.62 4.34 -6.32
N ALA A 58 6.55 3.56 -6.49
CA ALA A 58 5.19 3.99 -6.17
C ALA A 58 5.02 4.27 -4.67
N VAL A 59 5.51 3.38 -3.82
CA VAL A 59 5.45 3.52 -2.35
C VAL A 59 6.22 4.76 -1.88
N ASP A 60 7.44 4.97 -2.38
CA ASP A 60 8.28 6.11 -2.01
C ASP A 60 7.69 7.46 -2.45
N GLU A 61 7.08 7.53 -3.63
CA GLU A 61 6.49 8.79 -4.11
C GLU A 61 5.25 9.18 -3.28
N ILE A 62 4.48 8.22 -2.79
CA ILE A 62 3.26 8.48 -2.03
C ILE A 62 3.55 8.71 -0.55
N PHE A 63 4.44 7.91 0.05
CA PHE A 63 4.66 7.89 1.50
C PHE A 63 6.05 8.41 1.92
N GLY A 64 6.96 8.65 0.97
CA GLY A 64 8.33 9.04 1.27
C GLY A 64 9.03 7.98 2.12
N THR A 65 9.72 8.43 3.17
CA THR A 65 10.40 7.56 4.14
C THR A 65 9.51 7.10 5.29
N ASP A 66 8.23 7.47 5.29
CA ASP A 66 7.26 7.12 6.32
C ASP A 66 6.62 5.75 6.06
N VAL A 67 7.48 4.77 5.77
CA VAL A 67 7.13 3.36 5.60
C VAL A 67 8.13 2.52 6.35
N GLU A 68 7.63 1.45 6.93
CA GLU A 68 8.43 0.51 7.68
C GLU A 68 8.63 -0.77 6.89
N ILE A 69 9.88 -1.19 6.73
CA ILE A 69 10.19 -2.42 6.00
C ILE A 69 10.31 -3.57 7.00
N ARG A 70 9.60 -4.65 6.70
CA ARG A 70 9.51 -5.88 7.48
C ARG A 70 10.13 -7.04 6.71
N GLY A 71 10.15 -8.21 7.37
CA GLY A 71 10.66 -9.43 6.77
C GLY A 71 10.03 -9.70 5.40
N ASP A 72 10.82 -10.30 4.52
CA ASP A 72 10.39 -10.65 3.17
C ASP A 72 9.90 -9.45 2.34
N ARG A 73 10.56 -8.29 2.45
CA ARG A 73 10.27 -7.10 1.61
C ARG A 73 8.85 -6.54 1.75
N VAL A 74 8.18 -6.84 2.85
CA VAL A 74 6.87 -6.26 3.17
C VAL A 74 7.07 -4.81 3.62
N TRP A 75 6.40 -3.87 2.97
CA TRP A 75 6.34 -2.47 3.38
C TRP A 75 5.07 -2.22 4.18
N VAL A 76 5.15 -1.43 5.25
CA VAL A 76 4.03 -1.16 6.16
C VAL A 76 3.90 0.34 6.38
N LYS A 77 2.70 0.88 6.13
CA LYS A 77 2.34 2.26 6.39
C LYS A 77 1.17 2.32 7.37
N LYS A 78 1.38 2.99 8.51
CA LYS A 78 0.31 3.33 9.45
C LYS A 78 -0.40 4.61 9.00
N ILE A 79 -1.74 4.61 9.00
CA ILE A 79 -2.62 5.71 8.58
C ILE A 79 -3.08 6.56 9.77
#